data_AF-D2ARM3-F1
#
_entry.id   AF-D2ARM3-F1
#
_cell.length_a   1.000
_cell.length_b   1.000
_cell.length_c   1.000
_cell.angle_alpha   90.00
_cell.angle_beta   90.00
_cell.angle_gamma   90.00
#
_symmetry.space_group_name_H-M   'P 1'
#
loop_
_entity.id
_entity.type
_entity.pdbx_description
1 polymer ?
#
loop_
_entity_poly.entity_id
_entity_poly.type
_entity_poly.pdbx_seq_one_letter_code
_entity_poly.pdbx_strand_id
1 'polypeptide(L)'
;MFELRDLRTTPFTERGSRLLVMAAEDGSLWIARAEYETRLSETTVLTGLRLFRGDAELPVRHARPDRISFEGGVDLVFADAGTLVLTGSAARAVWDGGAGDVDGTLVLVGEARPYDGAALLEAAARRRQEWADRMPAVPEGLRERAEQAWWTLGVNLLPIAFAGGREGVVPSKFGYVGIWNWDAYFHAVGLRHADPGLARDQIRILLDHQRPDGLIPDVVHDLGVLAETTDLPRSDHARLAQHVGQAGGTERGAGSPEEGPIGGVVPVTKPPLAAWAVWKIHEVAPDPGFLEEVYEPIARSHEWWLTVSDPDGDGLAEYLHPYSSGLDDSPIWDHGPRAEPPDLNSYLALQADRLGDIAEALGRTEEAAAWRKRAAEHVELLVAGRWNGRRFVTLAKSASGPSGPAGAVTEVATRTPLELLPLLTGRLPGEIAGRLVADLLSPSFWGERPVPTVAFDDPDFDPDAMWRGPVWLNVNYLLIEGLRRSGYAEVADELTRRTLDMVNAGGGLYEYWNPLTGARAARATSGFGWSSALFLDLASGQA
;
A
#
# COMPACT_ATOMS: atom_id res chain seq x y z
N MET A 1 10.83 16.15 -16.88
CA MET A 1 10.23 17.50 -16.76
C MET A 1 8.71 17.39 -16.93
N PHE A 2 7.98 17.31 -15.82
CA PHE A 2 6.51 17.20 -15.81
C PHE A 2 5.84 18.53 -16.14
N GLU A 3 5.60 18.80 -17.42
CA GLU A 3 5.09 20.11 -17.86
C GLU A 3 3.56 20.19 -17.90
N LEU A 4 2.82 19.08 -17.95
CA LEU A 4 1.36 19.10 -18.00
C LEU A 4 0.73 17.89 -17.30
N ARG A 5 -0.04 18.15 -16.24
CA ARG A 5 -0.86 17.15 -15.56
C ARG A 5 -2.32 17.28 -15.95
N ASP A 6 -2.97 16.14 -16.21
CA ASP A 6 -4.43 16.10 -16.30
C ASP A 6 -5.02 16.15 -14.88
N LEU A 7 -5.49 17.33 -14.50
CA LEU A 7 -6.11 17.59 -13.19
C LEU A 7 -7.43 16.83 -12.97
N ARG A 8 -7.96 16.12 -13.98
CA ARG A 8 -9.13 15.25 -13.82
C ARG A 8 -8.76 13.88 -13.25
N THR A 9 -7.54 13.42 -13.49
CA THR A 9 -7.04 12.11 -13.06
C THR A 9 -5.91 12.20 -12.05
N THR A 10 -5.26 13.35 -11.93
CA THR A 10 -4.13 13.57 -11.03
C THR A 10 -4.27 14.93 -10.35
N PRO A 11 -4.58 14.98 -9.04
CA PRO A 11 -4.80 16.23 -8.34
C PRO A 11 -3.50 17.03 -8.25
N PHE A 12 -3.65 18.34 -8.26
CA PHE A 12 -2.61 19.21 -7.73
C PHE A 12 -2.72 19.25 -6.20
N THR A 13 -1.63 18.89 -5.53
CA THR A 13 -1.52 18.81 -4.08
C THR A 13 -0.03 18.88 -3.69
N GLU A 14 0.25 19.09 -2.41
CA GLU A 14 1.60 19.30 -1.86
C GLU A 14 1.84 18.33 -0.69
N ARG A 15 3.12 18.04 -0.41
CA ARG A 15 3.53 17.27 0.79
C ARG A 15 2.91 17.88 2.05
N GLY A 16 2.35 17.03 2.90
CA GLY A 16 1.68 17.42 4.15
C GLY A 16 0.29 18.03 3.96
N SER A 17 -0.11 18.42 2.74
CA SER A 17 -1.41 19.01 2.50
C SER A 17 -2.50 17.95 2.32
N ARG A 18 -3.68 18.19 2.90
CA ARG A 18 -4.89 17.42 2.59
C ARG A 18 -5.71 18.01 1.46
N LEU A 19 -5.36 19.20 0.98
CA LEU A 19 -6.10 19.84 -0.10
C LEU A 19 -5.72 19.20 -1.44
N LEU A 20 -6.75 18.88 -2.21
CA LEU A 20 -6.66 18.38 -3.58
C LEU A 20 -7.33 19.40 -4.48
N VAL A 21 -6.61 19.92 -5.47
CA VAL A 21 -7.16 20.76 -6.54
C VAL A 21 -7.34 19.90 -7.79
N MET A 22 -8.56 19.83 -8.28
CA MET A 22 -9.00 18.97 -9.38
C MET A 22 -9.73 19.80 -10.44
N ALA A 23 -9.78 19.29 -11.68
CA ALA A 23 -10.58 19.89 -12.75
C ALA A 23 -11.92 19.15 -12.92
N ALA A 24 -12.98 19.90 -13.15
CA ALA A 24 -14.28 19.40 -13.59
C ALA A 24 -14.34 19.26 -15.12
N GLU A 25 -15.39 18.60 -15.64
CA GLU A 25 -15.57 18.39 -17.09
C GLU A 25 -15.73 19.71 -17.86
N ASP A 26 -16.28 20.73 -17.23
CA ASP A 26 -16.51 22.05 -17.81
C ASP A 26 -15.26 22.95 -17.79
N GLY A 27 -14.12 22.43 -17.30
CA GLY A 27 -12.84 23.14 -17.18
C GLY A 27 -12.67 23.98 -15.92
N SER A 28 -13.69 24.12 -15.08
CA SER A 28 -13.56 24.78 -13.77
C SER A 28 -12.74 23.93 -12.80
N LEU A 29 -12.13 24.57 -11.81
CA LEU A 29 -11.44 23.85 -10.73
C LEU A 29 -12.34 23.69 -9.51
N TRP A 30 -12.14 22.59 -8.78
CA TRP A 30 -12.73 22.35 -7.47
C TRP A 30 -11.66 21.88 -6.50
N ILE A 31 -11.92 22.14 -5.21
CA ILE A 31 -10.99 21.86 -4.11
C ILE A 31 -11.74 20.99 -3.09
N ALA A 32 -11.11 19.90 -2.66
CA ALA A 32 -11.62 19.04 -1.59
C ALA A 32 -10.50 18.64 -0.62
N ARG A 33 -10.88 18.05 0.51
CA ARG A 33 -9.93 17.53 1.51
C ARG A 33 -9.87 16.00 1.48
N ALA A 34 -8.65 15.47 1.44
CA ALA A 34 -8.39 14.05 1.68
C ALA A 34 -8.53 13.75 3.18
N GLU A 35 -9.61 13.07 3.55
CA GLU A 35 -9.92 12.70 4.93
C GLU A 35 -10.18 11.18 5.01
N TYR A 36 -9.87 10.59 6.16
CA TYR A 36 -10.04 9.15 6.38
C TYR A 36 -11.51 8.76 6.20
N GLU A 37 -11.77 7.69 5.44
CA GLU A 37 -13.11 7.12 5.22
C GLU A 37 -14.19 8.11 4.76
N THR A 38 -13.79 9.21 4.12
CA THR A 38 -14.71 10.25 3.67
C THR A 38 -14.58 10.46 2.17
N ARG A 39 -15.70 10.51 1.46
CA ARG A 39 -15.70 10.74 0.01
C ARG A 39 -15.32 12.18 -0.27
N LEU A 40 -14.54 12.42 -1.33
CA LEU A 40 -14.14 13.79 -1.72
C LEU A 40 -15.32 14.72 -1.97
N SER A 41 -16.46 14.20 -2.44
CA SER A 41 -17.69 14.98 -2.61
C SER A 41 -18.23 15.54 -1.30
N GLU A 42 -17.97 14.88 -0.17
CA GLU A 42 -18.44 15.25 1.16
C GLU A 42 -17.48 16.22 1.86
N THR A 43 -16.23 16.30 1.41
CA THR A 43 -15.18 17.21 1.92
C THR A 43 -14.85 18.35 0.97
N THR A 44 -15.79 18.65 0.06
CA THR A 44 -15.66 19.73 -0.91
C THR A 44 -15.53 21.08 -0.19
N VAL A 45 -14.47 21.81 -0.48
CA VAL A 45 -14.17 23.14 0.07
C VAL A 45 -14.70 24.23 -0.85
N LEU A 46 -14.52 24.05 -2.17
CA LEU A 46 -14.82 25.05 -3.18
C LEU A 46 -15.09 24.38 -4.52
N THR A 47 -16.10 24.83 -5.27
CA THR A 47 -16.42 24.36 -6.63
C THR A 47 -16.56 25.51 -7.61
N GLY A 48 -16.47 25.20 -8.91
CA GLY A 48 -16.73 26.18 -9.97
C GLY A 48 -15.69 27.29 -10.09
N LEU A 49 -14.46 27.09 -9.59
CA LEU A 49 -13.41 28.10 -9.64
C LEU A 49 -13.02 28.39 -11.09
N ARG A 50 -13.22 29.64 -11.49
CA ARG A 50 -12.80 30.20 -12.78
C ARG A 50 -12.15 31.56 -12.56
N LEU A 51 -11.23 31.92 -13.44
CA LEU A 51 -10.53 33.19 -13.40
C LEU A 51 -10.90 34.03 -14.62
N PHE A 52 -11.02 35.35 -14.44
CA PHE A 52 -11.41 36.27 -15.50
C PHE A 52 -10.56 37.53 -15.51
N ARG A 53 -10.40 38.15 -16.68
CA ARG A 53 -9.91 39.52 -16.85
C ARG A 53 -10.93 40.31 -17.65
N GLY A 54 -11.69 41.17 -16.97
CA GLY A 54 -12.94 41.68 -17.53
C GLY A 54 -13.91 40.51 -17.77
N ASP A 55 -14.45 40.41 -18.98
CA ASP A 55 -15.36 39.32 -19.38
C ASP A 55 -14.64 38.10 -19.98
N ALA A 56 -13.32 38.17 -20.17
CA ALA A 56 -12.53 37.10 -20.77
C ALA A 56 -12.09 36.10 -19.69
N GLU A 57 -12.45 34.83 -19.86
CA GLU A 57 -11.96 33.74 -19.00
C GLU A 57 -10.46 33.49 -19.23
N LEU A 58 -9.76 33.21 -18.13
CA LEU A 58 -8.35 32.83 -18.07
C LEU A 58 -8.28 31.32 -17.79
N PRO A 59 -8.28 30.45 -18.81
CA PRO A 59 -8.23 29.01 -18.61
C PRO A 59 -6.89 28.56 -18.01
N VAL A 60 -6.85 27.35 -17.46
CA VAL A 60 -5.60 26.71 -17.03
C VAL A 60 -4.71 26.49 -18.26
N ARG A 61 -3.48 27.02 -18.21
CA ARG A 61 -2.46 26.84 -19.25
C ARG A 61 -1.68 25.55 -19.02
N HIS A 62 -1.22 25.32 -17.79
CA HIS A 62 -0.58 24.08 -17.40
C HIS A 62 -0.60 23.87 -15.88
N ALA A 63 -0.56 22.61 -15.46
CA ALA A 63 -0.42 22.21 -14.07
C ALA A 63 0.91 21.48 -13.88
N ARG A 64 1.78 22.08 -13.06
CA ARG A 64 3.09 21.55 -12.67
C ARG A 64 3.05 21.09 -11.21
N PRO A 65 4.05 20.32 -10.75
CA PRO A 65 4.08 19.86 -9.37
C PRO A 65 4.10 20.99 -8.32
N ASP A 66 4.61 22.18 -8.67
CA ASP A 66 4.75 23.33 -7.76
C ASP A 66 3.63 24.37 -7.88
N ARG A 67 2.89 24.42 -9.00
CA ARG A 67 1.82 25.41 -9.24
C ARG A 67 0.86 25.00 -10.36
N ILE A 68 -0.33 25.60 -10.37
CA ILE A 68 -1.20 25.65 -11.55
C ILE A 68 -1.11 27.05 -12.16
N SER A 69 -0.72 27.15 -13.43
CA SER A 69 -0.61 28.40 -14.15
C SER A 69 -1.80 28.60 -15.08
N PHE A 70 -2.43 29.76 -14.99
CA PHE A 70 -3.53 30.18 -15.85
C PHE A 70 -3.04 31.13 -16.95
N GLU A 71 -3.81 31.25 -18.02
CA GLU A 71 -3.60 32.31 -18.99
C GLU A 71 -3.62 33.70 -18.32
N GLY A 72 -2.90 34.66 -18.91
CA GLY A 72 -2.84 36.02 -18.36
C GLY A 72 -1.96 36.21 -17.13
N GLY A 73 -1.18 35.21 -16.72
CA GLY A 73 -0.12 35.35 -15.70
C GLY A 73 -0.64 35.29 -14.26
N VAL A 74 -1.67 34.48 -14.02
CA VAL A 74 -2.15 34.14 -12.67
C VAL A 74 -1.70 32.71 -12.34
N ASP A 75 -1.22 32.49 -11.13
CA ASP A 75 -0.79 31.19 -10.63
C ASP A 75 -1.56 30.82 -9.35
N LEU A 76 -1.96 29.56 -9.21
CA LEU A 76 -2.42 28.97 -7.96
C LEU A 76 -1.29 28.15 -7.34
N VAL A 77 -0.94 28.45 -6.09
CA VAL A 77 0.21 27.87 -5.39
C VAL A 77 -0.11 27.61 -3.92
N PHE A 78 0.52 26.57 -3.35
CA PHE A 78 0.47 26.30 -1.91
C PHE A 78 1.41 27.24 -1.15
N ALA A 79 0.87 28.01 -0.21
CA ALA A 79 1.67 28.77 0.74
C ALA A 79 2.25 27.85 1.83
N ASP A 80 1.44 26.93 2.31
CA ASP A 80 1.76 25.86 3.26
C ASP A 80 0.77 24.69 3.07
N ALA A 81 0.85 23.67 3.94
CA ALA A 81 0.00 22.48 3.87
C ALA A 81 -1.52 22.77 3.93
N GLY A 82 -1.94 23.89 4.54
CA GLY A 82 -3.34 24.24 4.74
C GLY A 82 -3.83 25.39 3.86
N THR A 83 -2.94 26.05 3.11
CA THR A 83 -3.24 27.34 2.48
C THR A 83 -2.96 27.35 0.98
N LEU A 84 -3.99 27.68 0.19
CA LEU A 84 -3.96 27.87 -1.25
C LEU A 84 -4.14 29.35 -1.61
N VAL A 85 -3.24 29.87 -2.43
CA VAL A 85 -3.17 31.29 -2.79
C VAL A 85 -3.10 31.44 -4.31
N LEU A 86 -3.96 32.31 -4.86
CA LEU A 86 -3.79 32.85 -6.21
C LEU A 86 -2.83 34.04 -6.16
N THR A 87 -1.88 34.10 -7.07
CA THR A 87 -1.00 35.24 -7.26
C THR A 87 -1.04 35.72 -8.70
N GLY A 88 -1.01 37.04 -8.89
CA GLY A 88 -1.13 37.66 -10.20
C GLY A 88 -1.65 39.08 -10.08
N SER A 89 -2.08 39.66 -11.20
CA SER A 89 -2.66 41.00 -11.21
C SER A 89 -3.79 41.12 -12.23
N ALA A 90 -4.69 42.07 -11.97
CA ALA A 90 -5.81 42.41 -12.85
C ALA A 90 -6.61 41.18 -13.30
N ALA A 91 -6.93 40.30 -12.34
CA ALA A 91 -7.80 39.16 -12.56
C ALA A 91 -8.84 39.07 -11.44
N ARG A 92 -9.95 38.39 -11.71
CA ARG A 92 -11.03 38.12 -10.76
C ARG A 92 -11.27 36.63 -10.70
N ALA A 93 -11.17 36.06 -9.51
CA ALA A 93 -11.56 34.69 -9.22
C ALA A 93 -13.05 34.64 -8.89
N VAL A 94 -13.77 33.68 -9.45
CA VAL A 94 -15.19 33.44 -9.20
C VAL A 94 -15.36 31.95 -8.92
N TRP A 95 -16.16 31.61 -7.92
CA TRP A 95 -16.51 30.24 -7.55
C TRP A 95 -17.93 30.19 -7.00
N ASP A 96 -18.45 29.00 -6.76
CA ASP A 96 -19.80 28.84 -6.23
C ASP A 96 -19.89 29.47 -4.83
N GLY A 97 -20.69 30.52 -4.71
CA GLY A 97 -20.90 31.25 -3.47
C GLY A 97 -19.88 32.35 -3.16
N GLY A 98 -18.95 32.68 -4.07
CA GLY A 98 -17.99 33.76 -3.83
C GLY A 98 -17.22 34.27 -5.03
N ALA A 99 -16.54 35.40 -4.83
CA ALA A 99 -15.60 35.96 -5.79
C ALA A 99 -14.57 36.84 -5.07
N GLY A 100 -13.41 37.03 -5.67
CA GLY A 100 -12.34 37.88 -5.15
C GLY A 100 -11.44 38.42 -6.25
N ASP A 101 -10.94 39.63 -6.08
CA ASP A 101 -9.98 40.22 -7.00
C ASP A 101 -8.56 39.73 -6.68
N VAL A 102 -7.81 39.38 -7.72
CA VAL A 102 -6.41 38.97 -7.65
C VAL A 102 -5.56 40.17 -8.09
N ASP A 103 -5.15 40.96 -7.10
CA ASP A 103 -4.21 42.07 -7.26
C ASP A 103 -3.06 41.91 -6.24
N GLY A 104 -1.99 41.25 -6.69
CA GLY A 104 -0.92 40.71 -5.83
C GLY A 104 -1.20 39.27 -5.42
N THR A 105 -2.06 39.08 -4.41
CA THR A 105 -2.43 37.75 -3.88
C THR A 105 -3.88 37.68 -3.41
N LEU A 106 -4.53 36.54 -3.59
CA LEU A 106 -5.83 36.19 -3.03
C LEU A 106 -5.76 34.82 -2.37
N VAL A 107 -6.06 34.75 -1.07
CA VAL A 107 -6.17 33.47 -0.35
C VAL A 107 -7.51 32.83 -0.69
N LEU A 108 -7.49 31.64 -1.29
CA LEU A 108 -8.71 30.87 -1.60
C LEU A 108 -9.14 29.99 -0.44
N VAL A 109 -8.17 29.33 0.19
CA VAL A 109 -8.37 28.41 1.31
C VAL A 109 -7.22 28.61 2.29
N GLY A 110 -7.50 28.57 3.60
CA GLY A 110 -6.46 28.62 4.64
C GLY A 110 -6.38 29.98 5.36
N GLU A 111 -5.20 30.30 5.87
CA GLU A 111 -4.99 31.46 6.73
C GLU A 111 -5.05 32.78 5.93
N ALA A 112 -6.02 33.64 6.27
CA ALA A 112 -6.19 34.95 5.66
C ALA A 112 -5.16 35.96 6.21
N ARG A 113 -4.01 36.05 5.55
CA ARG A 113 -2.96 37.05 5.81
C ARG A 113 -2.30 37.53 4.51
N PRO A 114 -1.54 38.63 4.53
CA PRO A 114 -0.77 39.05 3.37
C PRO A 114 0.31 38.03 2.99
N TYR A 115 0.42 37.74 1.70
CA TYR A 115 1.47 36.92 1.12
C TYR A 115 2.24 37.70 0.05
N ASP A 116 3.51 37.36 -0.15
CA ASP A 116 4.28 37.80 -1.31
C ASP A 116 4.23 36.71 -2.39
N GLY A 117 3.53 37.00 -3.47
CA GLY A 117 3.33 36.05 -4.57
C GLY A 117 4.62 35.54 -5.21
N ALA A 118 5.61 36.42 -5.39
CA ALA A 118 6.89 36.02 -5.98
C ALA A 118 7.64 35.07 -5.03
N ALA A 119 7.67 35.41 -3.74
CA ALA A 119 8.28 34.56 -2.72
C ALA A 119 7.58 33.20 -2.59
N LEU A 120 6.25 33.15 -2.74
CA LEU A 120 5.48 31.89 -2.75
C LEU A 120 5.89 30.97 -3.91
N LEU A 121 5.97 31.52 -5.12
CA LEU A 121 6.36 30.77 -6.32
C LEU A 121 7.81 30.25 -6.22
N GLU A 122 8.73 31.06 -5.70
CA GLU A 122 10.11 30.65 -5.44
C GLU A 122 10.19 29.56 -4.37
N ALA A 123 9.42 29.69 -3.28
CA ALA A 123 9.38 28.70 -2.22
C ALA A 123 8.81 27.35 -2.70
N ALA A 124 7.73 27.37 -3.48
CA ALA A 124 7.14 26.16 -4.07
C ALA A 124 8.12 25.48 -5.05
N ALA A 125 8.77 26.26 -5.93
CA ALA A 125 9.78 25.73 -6.84
C ALA A 125 10.96 25.09 -6.10
N ARG A 126 11.41 25.72 -5.00
CA ARG A 126 12.48 25.19 -4.16
C ARG A 126 12.08 23.90 -3.47
N ARG A 127 10.91 23.83 -2.80
CA ARG A 127 10.41 22.59 -2.16
C ARG A 127 10.35 21.43 -3.16
N ARG A 128 9.83 21.71 -4.37
CA ARG A 128 9.77 20.72 -5.45
C ARG A 128 11.16 20.22 -5.83
N GLN A 129 12.12 21.12 -6.00
CA GLN A 129 13.48 20.77 -6.40
C GLN A 129 14.21 20.00 -5.30
N GLU A 130 14.10 20.43 -4.03
CA GLU A 130 14.70 19.75 -2.88
C GLU A 130 14.20 18.31 -2.74
N TRP A 131 12.92 18.05 -3.02
CA TRP A 131 12.42 16.69 -3.08
C TRP A 131 12.97 15.94 -4.28
N ALA A 132 12.88 16.51 -5.49
CA ALA A 132 13.35 15.88 -6.72
C ALA A 132 14.83 15.49 -6.68
N ASP A 133 15.69 16.31 -6.05
CA ASP A 133 17.13 16.07 -5.92
C ASP A 133 17.47 14.84 -5.07
N ARG A 134 16.52 14.35 -4.25
CA ARG A 134 16.69 13.14 -3.43
C ARG A 134 16.29 11.86 -4.15
N MET A 135 15.69 11.93 -5.33
CA MET A 135 15.25 10.75 -6.04
C MET A 135 16.43 9.80 -6.30
N PRO A 136 16.30 8.49 -6.04
CA PRO A 136 17.36 7.54 -6.35
C PRO A 136 17.69 7.53 -7.85
N ALA A 137 18.94 7.20 -8.17
CA ALA A 137 19.35 7.01 -9.56
C ALA A 137 18.60 5.82 -10.19
N VAL A 138 18.18 5.97 -11.44
CA VAL A 138 17.49 4.95 -12.22
C VAL A 138 17.98 4.99 -13.68
N PRO A 139 17.84 3.92 -14.45
CA PRO A 139 18.11 3.94 -15.90
C PRO A 139 17.31 5.03 -16.64
N GLU A 140 17.92 5.63 -17.65
CA GLU A 140 17.32 6.76 -18.39
C GLU A 140 15.94 6.41 -18.98
N GLY A 141 15.74 5.19 -19.46
CA GLY A 141 14.46 4.73 -20.01
C GLY A 141 13.32 4.60 -18.98
N LEU A 142 13.64 4.64 -17.68
CA LEU A 142 12.68 4.58 -16.57
C LEU A 142 12.53 5.92 -15.83
N ARG A 143 13.36 6.92 -16.18
CA ARG A 143 13.49 8.17 -15.43
C ARG A 143 12.17 8.93 -15.33
N GLU A 144 11.42 9.04 -16.41
CA GLU A 144 10.14 9.76 -16.39
C GLU A 144 9.14 9.12 -15.41
N ARG A 145 9.00 7.79 -15.44
CA ARG A 145 8.13 7.06 -14.51
C ARG A 145 8.63 7.14 -13.07
N ALA A 146 9.95 7.12 -12.87
CA ALA A 146 10.56 7.28 -11.54
C ALA A 146 10.33 8.68 -10.97
N GLU A 147 10.47 9.74 -11.76
CA GLU A 147 10.14 11.11 -11.32
C GLU A 147 8.66 11.21 -10.92
N GLN A 148 7.78 10.48 -11.62
CA GLN A 148 6.35 10.35 -11.32
C GLN A 148 6.12 9.66 -9.97
N ALA A 149 6.76 8.50 -9.77
CA ALA A 149 6.69 7.71 -8.53
C ALA A 149 7.22 8.49 -7.33
N TRP A 150 8.36 9.14 -7.50
CA TRP A 150 8.97 9.92 -6.45
C TRP A 150 8.09 11.11 -6.06
N TRP A 151 7.49 11.79 -7.04
CA TRP A 151 6.50 12.82 -6.75
C TRP A 151 5.29 12.25 -6.01
N THR A 152 4.73 11.11 -6.44
CA THR A 152 3.58 10.47 -5.78
C THR A 152 3.86 10.15 -4.31
N LEU A 153 5.04 9.58 -3.99
CA LEU A 153 5.44 9.38 -2.59
C LEU A 153 5.48 10.68 -1.81
N GLY A 154 6.08 11.73 -2.38
CA GLY A 154 6.20 13.03 -1.74
C GLY A 154 4.85 13.66 -1.41
N VAL A 155 3.89 13.59 -2.34
CA VAL A 155 2.57 14.16 -2.09
C VAL A 155 1.67 13.27 -1.24
N ASN A 156 1.95 11.98 -1.11
CA ASN A 156 1.20 11.10 -0.21
C ASN A 156 1.68 11.18 1.24
N LEU A 157 2.74 11.93 1.53
CA LEU A 157 3.15 12.22 2.89
C LEU A 157 2.16 13.15 3.59
N LEU A 158 1.64 12.71 4.74
CA LEU A 158 0.72 13.46 5.59
C LEU A 158 1.14 13.34 7.06
N PRO A 159 1.05 14.43 7.86
CA PRO A 159 1.05 14.30 9.31
C PRO A 159 -0.23 13.59 9.74
N ILE A 160 -0.08 12.58 10.61
CA ILE A 160 -1.20 11.84 11.18
C ILE A 160 -1.41 12.32 12.62
N ALA A 161 -2.57 12.91 12.89
CA ALA A 161 -2.82 13.58 14.16
C ALA A 161 -2.69 12.62 15.36
N PHE A 162 -3.24 11.41 15.23
CA PHE A 162 -3.19 10.39 16.28
C PHE A 162 -1.76 9.88 16.56
N ALA A 163 -0.90 9.87 15.54
CA ALA A 163 0.52 9.50 15.66
C ALA A 163 1.41 10.68 16.11
N GLY A 164 0.87 11.60 16.91
CA GLY A 164 1.60 12.78 17.40
C GLY A 164 2.04 13.75 16.30
N GLY A 165 1.40 13.71 15.12
CA GLY A 165 1.78 14.51 13.96
C GLY A 165 2.99 13.98 13.19
N ARG A 166 3.47 12.76 13.49
CA ARG A 166 4.50 12.08 12.69
C ARG A 166 4.02 11.93 11.25
N GLU A 167 4.91 12.20 10.30
CA GLU A 167 4.58 12.15 8.88
C GLU A 167 4.67 10.72 8.35
N GLY A 168 3.58 10.24 7.75
CA GLY A 168 3.50 8.93 7.14
C GLY A 168 3.04 9.03 5.68
N VAL A 169 3.45 8.07 4.86
CA VAL A 169 2.97 7.94 3.49
C VAL A 169 1.63 7.22 3.53
N VAL A 170 0.56 7.90 3.11
CA VAL A 170 -0.73 7.22 2.91
C VAL A 170 -0.73 6.48 1.56
N PRO A 171 -1.43 5.34 1.40
CA PRO A 171 -1.43 4.62 0.13
C PRO A 171 -1.94 5.47 -1.04
N SER A 172 -2.99 6.24 -0.83
CA SER A 172 -3.46 7.24 -1.79
C SER A 172 -4.38 8.24 -1.13
N LYS A 173 -4.28 9.52 -1.51
CA LYS A 173 -5.25 10.55 -1.10
C LYS A 173 -6.67 10.32 -1.66
N PHE A 174 -6.85 9.32 -2.52
CA PHE A 174 -8.14 8.86 -3.02
C PHE A 174 -8.69 7.69 -2.21
N GLY A 175 -9.23 7.99 -1.03
CA GLY A 175 -9.94 7.01 -0.20
C GLY A 175 -9.07 6.21 0.78
N TYR A 176 -7.73 6.27 0.67
CA TYR A 176 -6.81 5.56 1.57
C TYR A 176 -6.01 6.57 2.40
N VAL A 177 -6.69 7.31 3.26
CA VAL A 177 -6.08 8.42 4.04
C VAL A 177 -5.78 7.99 5.47
N GLY A 178 -4.76 7.16 5.61
CA GLY A 178 -4.29 6.55 6.85
C GLY A 178 -3.00 5.77 6.58
N ILE A 179 -2.36 5.28 7.62
CA ILE A 179 -1.12 4.51 7.51
C ILE A 179 -1.47 3.05 7.72
N TRP A 180 -1.64 2.33 6.60
CA TRP A 180 -1.82 0.88 6.62
C TRP A 180 -0.49 0.20 6.89
N ASN A 181 -0.54 -0.84 7.70
CA ASN A 181 0.61 -1.52 8.25
C ASN A 181 1.51 -2.13 7.17
N TRP A 182 0.96 -2.91 6.23
CA TRP A 182 1.80 -3.49 5.19
C TRP A 182 2.25 -2.45 4.15
N ASP A 183 1.39 -1.50 3.79
CA ASP A 183 1.75 -0.39 2.91
C ASP A 183 2.98 0.36 3.45
N ALA A 184 3.01 0.65 4.75
CA ALA A 184 4.11 1.32 5.42
C ALA A 184 5.45 0.56 5.28
N TYR A 185 5.42 -0.78 5.30
CA TYR A 185 6.61 -1.61 5.03
C TYR A 185 7.14 -1.42 3.61
N PHE A 186 6.26 -1.39 2.61
CA PHE A 186 6.66 -1.16 1.22
C PHE A 186 7.09 0.28 0.97
N HIS A 187 6.44 1.26 1.61
CA HIS A 187 6.86 2.66 1.54
C HIS A 187 8.25 2.84 2.14
N ALA A 188 8.54 2.21 3.28
CA ALA A 188 9.86 2.21 3.89
C ALA A 188 10.93 1.65 2.95
N VAL A 189 10.62 0.59 2.20
CA VAL A 189 11.50 0.03 1.16
C VAL A 189 11.88 1.06 0.09
N GLY A 190 10.93 1.83 -0.44
CA GLY A 190 11.23 2.88 -1.41
C GLY A 190 11.96 4.08 -0.80
N LEU A 191 11.56 4.50 0.40
CA LEU A 191 12.11 5.68 1.08
C LEU A 191 13.55 5.47 1.58
N ARG A 192 13.97 4.24 1.86
CA ARG A 192 15.31 3.95 2.42
C ARG A 192 16.48 4.49 1.59
N HIS A 193 16.29 4.67 0.28
CA HIS A 193 17.33 5.14 -0.63
C HIS A 193 17.58 6.65 -0.54
N ALA A 194 16.62 7.40 -0.01
CA ALA A 194 16.59 8.86 -0.10
C ALA A 194 16.38 9.54 1.26
N ASP A 195 15.59 8.93 2.13
CA ASP A 195 15.31 9.42 3.48
C ASP A 195 15.14 8.24 4.47
N PRO A 196 16.24 7.63 4.95
CA PRO A 196 16.19 6.53 5.90
C PRO A 196 15.48 6.88 7.22
N GLY A 197 15.54 8.16 7.64
CA GLY A 197 14.83 8.62 8.84
C GLY A 197 13.33 8.52 8.65
N LEU A 198 12.81 9.02 7.53
CA LEU A 198 11.41 8.91 7.16
C LEU A 198 10.98 7.44 6.94
N ALA A 199 11.85 6.60 6.38
CA ALA A 199 11.59 5.17 6.21
C ALA A 199 11.41 4.47 7.58
N ARG A 200 12.26 4.77 8.57
CA ARG A 200 12.13 4.25 9.94
C ARG A 200 10.86 4.75 10.61
N ASP A 201 10.48 6.00 10.35
CA ASP A 201 9.25 6.57 10.87
C ASP A 201 8.00 5.85 10.35
N GLN A 202 8.01 5.31 9.12
CA GLN A 202 6.91 4.47 8.64
C GLN A 202 6.72 3.22 9.51
N ILE A 203 7.80 2.65 10.04
CA ILE A 203 7.74 1.50 10.97
C ILE A 203 7.28 1.97 12.36
N ARG A 204 7.83 3.08 12.86
CA ARG A 204 7.50 3.62 14.19
C ARG A 204 6.02 3.94 14.34
N ILE A 205 5.37 4.52 13.31
CA ILE A 205 3.94 4.84 13.37
C ILE A 205 3.12 3.63 13.81
N LEU A 206 3.42 2.44 13.30
CA LEU A 206 2.68 1.22 13.64
C LEU A 206 3.11 0.64 14.99
N LEU A 207 4.42 0.59 15.27
CA LEU A 207 4.93 0.01 16.51
C LEU A 207 4.61 0.85 17.75
N ASP A 208 4.54 2.18 17.62
CA ASP A 208 4.12 3.12 18.68
C ASP A 208 2.68 2.82 19.16
N HIS A 209 1.90 2.09 18.35
CA HIS A 209 0.51 1.70 18.63
C HIS A 209 0.32 0.18 18.76
N GLN A 210 1.39 -0.58 18.94
CA GLN A 210 1.31 -2.01 19.22
C GLN A 210 0.58 -2.25 20.55
N ARG A 211 -0.39 -3.18 20.54
CA ARG A 211 -1.10 -3.61 21.75
C ARG A 211 -0.17 -4.35 22.72
N PRO A 212 -0.49 -4.40 24.03
CA PRO A 212 0.30 -5.16 25.00
C PRO A 212 0.46 -6.65 24.69
N ASP A 213 -0.51 -7.26 24.01
CA ASP A 213 -0.47 -8.67 23.58
C ASP A 213 0.43 -8.93 22.35
N GLY A 214 0.96 -7.88 21.72
CA GLY A 214 1.88 -7.97 20.58
C GLY A 214 1.24 -7.67 19.22
N LEU A 215 -0.09 -7.51 19.14
CA LEU A 215 -0.74 -7.13 17.88
C LEU A 215 -0.29 -5.74 17.43
N ILE A 216 0.14 -5.64 16.18
CA ILE A 216 0.35 -4.36 15.49
C ILE A 216 -0.95 -4.03 14.73
N PRO A 217 -1.55 -2.84 14.87
CA PRO A 217 -2.82 -2.50 14.23
C PRO A 217 -2.74 -2.60 12.70
N ASP A 218 -3.89 -2.77 12.05
CA ASP A 218 -4.02 -2.71 10.59
C ASP A 218 -3.75 -1.29 10.08
N VAL A 219 -4.34 -0.29 10.74
CA VAL A 219 -4.27 1.12 10.32
C VAL A 219 -4.04 2.04 11.51
N VAL A 220 -3.23 3.07 11.31
CA VAL A 220 -3.18 4.27 12.17
C VAL A 220 -3.66 5.47 11.35
N HIS A 221 -4.71 6.15 11.79
CA HIS A 221 -5.33 7.28 11.08
C HIS A 221 -5.62 8.44 12.06
N ASP A 222 -6.14 9.57 11.58
CA ASP A 222 -6.28 10.77 12.42
C ASP A 222 -7.18 10.62 13.64
N LEU A 223 -8.10 9.66 13.59
CA LEU A 223 -9.14 9.46 14.61
C LEU A 223 -8.82 8.29 15.56
N GLY A 224 -7.76 7.52 15.30
CA GLY A 224 -7.45 6.34 16.09
C GLY A 224 -6.68 5.27 15.33
N VAL A 225 -6.89 4.02 15.76
CA VAL A 225 -6.33 2.82 15.16
C VAL A 225 -7.45 1.85 14.79
N LEU A 226 -7.20 1.03 13.77
CA LEU A 226 -8.00 -0.13 13.43
C LEU A 226 -7.21 -1.37 13.86
N ALA A 227 -7.64 -2.02 14.94
CA ALA A 227 -6.96 -3.19 15.51
C ALA A 227 -7.91 -4.39 15.67
N GLU A 228 -9.21 -4.19 15.51
CA GLU A 228 -10.25 -5.21 15.61
C GLU A 228 -11.51 -4.83 14.84
N THR A 229 -12.41 -5.80 14.63
CA THR A 229 -13.62 -5.61 13.79
C THR A 229 -14.59 -4.55 14.29
N THR A 230 -14.54 -4.18 15.57
CA THR A 230 -15.35 -3.07 16.13
C THR A 230 -14.84 -1.69 15.74
N ASP A 231 -13.61 -1.59 15.26
CA ASP A 231 -13.02 -0.36 14.74
C ASP A 231 -13.36 -0.12 13.27
N LEU A 232 -14.01 -1.10 12.61
CA LEU A 232 -14.29 -1.03 11.18
C LEU A 232 -15.27 0.11 10.85
N PRO A 233 -14.98 0.88 9.79
CA PRO A 233 -15.92 1.85 9.26
C PRO A 233 -17.25 1.19 8.85
N ARG A 234 -18.36 1.93 8.93
CA ARG A 234 -19.69 1.44 8.52
C ARG A 234 -19.73 0.99 7.05
N SER A 235 -18.95 1.64 6.19
CA SER A 235 -18.73 1.31 4.78
C SER A 235 -18.20 -0.12 4.60
N ASP A 236 -17.27 -0.52 5.45
CA ASP A 236 -16.55 -1.79 5.35
C ASP A 236 -17.37 -2.97 5.85
N HIS A 237 -18.15 -2.79 6.93
CA HIS A 237 -19.13 -3.79 7.36
C HIS A 237 -20.08 -4.20 6.23
N ALA A 238 -20.50 -3.25 5.38
CA ALA A 238 -21.40 -3.53 4.26
C ALA A 238 -20.71 -4.25 3.09
N ARG A 239 -19.43 -3.97 2.82
CA ARG A 239 -18.64 -4.65 1.78
C ARG A 239 -18.28 -6.08 2.16
N LEU A 240 -17.91 -6.32 3.42
CA LEU A 240 -17.55 -7.64 3.92
C LEU A 240 -18.71 -8.64 3.82
N ALA A 241 -19.95 -8.20 4.07
CA ALA A 241 -21.14 -9.02 3.91
C ALA A 241 -21.38 -9.52 2.47
N GLN A 242 -20.73 -8.90 1.46
CA GLN A 242 -20.88 -9.28 0.05
C GLN A 242 -19.85 -10.34 -0.39
N HIS A 243 -18.70 -10.44 0.27
CA HIS A 243 -17.55 -11.22 -0.22
C HIS A 243 -17.18 -12.43 0.67
N VAL A 244 -17.68 -12.50 1.90
CA VAL A 244 -17.35 -13.61 2.83
C VAL A 244 -18.49 -14.65 2.85
N GLY A 245 -18.20 -15.87 2.41
CA GLY A 245 -19.02 -17.06 2.72
C GLY A 245 -20.29 -17.30 1.90
N GLN A 246 -20.31 -17.00 0.59
CA GLN A 246 -21.46 -17.35 -0.27
C GLN A 246 -21.50 -18.82 -0.74
N ALA A 247 -20.51 -19.65 -0.39
CA ALA A 247 -20.53 -21.08 -0.72
C ALA A 247 -21.39 -21.89 0.28
N GLY A 248 -22.72 -21.75 0.20
CA GLY A 248 -23.66 -22.61 0.91
C GLY A 248 -25.07 -22.02 0.93
N GLY A 249 -25.94 -22.47 0.03
CA GLY A 249 -27.30 -21.97 -0.17
C GLY A 249 -28.27 -22.18 1.00
N THR A 250 -28.03 -21.52 2.13
CA THR A 250 -29.07 -21.28 3.14
C THR A 250 -29.10 -19.80 3.49
N GLU A 251 -30.26 -19.18 3.27
CA GLU A 251 -30.59 -17.85 3.77
C GLU A 251 -30.36 -17.84 5.29
N ARG A 252 -29.25 -17.28 5.76
CA ARG A 252 -29.14 -16.90 7.16
C ARG A 252 -29.80 -15.53 7.31
N GLY A 253 -30.87 -15.51 8.11
CA GLY A 253 -31.58 -14.31 8.48
C GLY A 253 -30.64 -13.25 9.05
N ALA A 254 -31.00 -11.99 8.81
CA ALA A 254 -30.31 -10.82 9.33
C ALA A 254 -30.12 -10.92 10.86
N GLY A 255 -28.93 -11.36 11.28
CA GLY A 255 -28.44 -11.17 12.65
C GLY A 255 -28.20 -9.68 12.91
N SER A 256 -28.13 -9.32 14.19
CA SER A 256 -27.87 -7.94 14.60
C SER A 256 -26.55 -7.42 14.00
N PRO A 257 -26.42 -6.12 13.72
CA PRO A 257 -25.17 -5.52 13.21
C PRO A 257 -23.94 -5.76 14.10
N GLU A 258 -24.14 -6.13 15.37
CA GLU A 258 -23.09 -6.47 16.33
C GLU A 258 -22.54 -7.90 16.15
N GLU A 259 -23.25 -8.76 15.43
CA GLU A 259 -22.86 -10.15 15.15
C GLU A 259 -22.45 -10.30 13.68
N GLY A 260 -21.41 -9.57 13.26
CA GLY A 260 -20.80 -9.74 11.95
C GLY A 260 -20.55 -11.23 11.61
N PRO A 261 -20.30 -11.59 10.34
CA PRO A 261 -20.31 -12.97 9.83
C PRO A 261 -19.38 -13.97 10.55
N ILE A 262 -18.54 -13.50 11.47
CA ILE A 262 -17.53 -14.25 12.21
C ILE A 262 -17.92 -14.49 13.68
N GLY A 263 -18.92 -13.77 14.24
CA GLY A 263 -19.35 -13.92 15.64
C GLY A 263 -18.27 -13.52 16.67
N GLY A 264 -18.40 -12.33 17.28
CA GLY A 264 -17.46 -11.80 18.27
C GLY A 264 -16.47 -10.76 17.70
N VAL A 265 -15.66 -10.18 18.58
CA VAL A 265 -14.61 -9.20 18.22
C VAL A 265 -13.40 -9.95 17.68
N VAL A 266 -13.05 -9.73 16.41
CA VAL A 266 -11.91 -10.38 15.75
C VAL A 266 -10.76 -9.39 15.62
N PRO A 267 -9.53 -9.73 16.03
CA PRO A 267 -8.37 -8.88 15.78
C PRO A 267 -8.10 -8.69 14.29
N VAL A 268 -7.78 -7.46 13.89
CA VAL A 268 -7.45 -7.10 12.51
C VAL A 268 -6.05 -6.48 12.49
N THR A 269 -5.21 -6.98 11.61
CA THR A 269 -3.80 -6.58 11.47
C THR A 269 -3.40 -6.64 10.00
N LYS A 270 -2.10 -6.75 9.69
CA LYS A 270 -1.60 -7.04 8.35
C LYS A 270 -0.42 -8.02 8.40
N PRO A 271 -0.03 -8.60 7.25
CA PRO A 271 0.96 -9.67 7.20
C PRO A 271 2.33 -9.31 7.81
N PRO A 272 2.98 -10.28 8.50
CA PRO A 272 4.10 -10.02 9.39
C PRO A 272 5.43 -9.81 8.65
N LEU A 273 5.60 -8.60 8.10
CA LEU A 273 6.79 -8.23 7.33
C LEU A 273 7.61 -7.09 7.97
N ALA A 274 7.36 -6.80 9.24
CA ALA A 274 8.06 -5.74 9.98
C ALA A 274 9.58 -5.99 10.03
N ALA A 275 10.03 -7.18 10.42
CA ALA A 275 11.47 -7.48 10.47
C ALA A 275 12.12 -7.42 9.08
N TRP A 276 11.40 -7.83 8.03
CA TRP A 276 11.87 -7.72 6.65
C TRP A 276 12.05 -6.26 6.24
N ALA A 277 11.07 -5.40 6.51
CA ALA A 277 11.15 -3.98 6.18
C ALA A 277 12.29 -3.27 6.94
N VAL A 278 12.43 -3.56 8.23
CA VAL A 278 13.53 -3.04 9.07
C VAL A 278 14.88 -3.48 8.52
N TRP A 279 15.01 -4.76 8.16
CA TRP A 279 16.26 -5.28 7.59
C TRP A 279 16.59 -4.65 6.24
N LYS A 280 15.58 -4.46 5.37
CA LYS A 280 15.74 -3.73 4.11
C LYS A 280 16.28 -2.31 4.34
N ILE A 281 15.78 -1.57 5.34
CA ILE A 281 16.34 -0.26 5.71
C ILE A 281 17.80 -0.40 6.18
N HIS A 282 18.08 -1.38 7.03
CA HIS A 282 19.42 -1.62 7.59
C HIS A 282 20.48 -1.92 6.50
N GLU A 283 20.11 -2.65 5.45
CA GLU A 283 21.00 -2.96 4.31
C GLU A 283 21.55 -1.70 3.62
N VAL A 284 20.79 -0.60 3.62
CA VAL A 284 21.18 0.68 2.99
C VAL A 284 21.70 1.69 4.01
N ALA A 285 21.11 1.73 5.19
CA ALA A 285 21.43 2.69 6.24
C ALA A 285 21.43 2.03 7.63
N PRO A 286 22.54 1.36 8.01
CA PRO A 286 22.66 0.72 9.32
C PRO A 286 22.47 1.70 10.49
N ASP A 287 21.65 1.32 11.45
CA ASP A 287 21.40 2.07 12.67
C ASP A 287 21.12 1.08 13.83
N PRO A 288 22.15 0.72 14.62
CA PRO A 288 21.98 -0.18 15.75
C PRO A 288 21.00 0.34 16.81
N GLY A 289 20.88 1.67 16.96
CA GLY A 289 19.93 2.25 17.90
C GLY A 289 18.48 2.00 17.49
N PHE A 290 18.19 2.15 16.19
CA PHE A 290 16.88 1.78 15.64
C PHE A 290 16.63 0.26 15.69
N LEU A 291 17.65 -0.57 15.43
CA LEU A 291 17.50 -2.02 15.58
C LEU A 291 17.15 -2.42 17.01
N GLU A 292 17.84 -1.85 18.00
CA GLU A 292 17.59 -2.07 19.42
C GLU A 292 16.17 -1.61 19.82
N GLU A 293 15.72 -0.47 19.28
CA GLU A 293 14.38 0.09 19.49
C GLU A 293 13.27 -0.86 19.02
N VAL A 294 13.40 -1.47 17.84
CA VAL A 294 12.31 -2.22 17.21
C VAL A 294 12.38 -3.74 17.42
N TYR A 295 13.50 -4.27 17.89
CA TYR A 295 13.72 -5.72 18.01
C TYR A 295 12.66 -6.41 18.90
N GLU A 296 12.46 -5.92 20.12
CA GLU A 296 11.51 -6.51 21.07
C GLU A 296 10.04 -6.38 20.61
N PRO A 297 9.57 -5.21 20.14
CA PRO A 297 8.22 -5.09 19.58
C PRO A 297 7.94 -6.07 18.44
N ILE A 298 8.89 -6.25 17.52
CA ILE A 298 8.70 -7.16 16.38
C ILE A 298 8.72 -8.63 16.85
N ALA A 299 9.57 -8.99 17.81
CA ALA A 299 9.56 -10.31 18.42
C ALA A 299 8.20 -10.62 19.08
N ARG A 300 7.61 -9.66 19.82
CA ARG A 300 6.26 -9.80 20.39
C ARG A 300 5.17 -9.95 19.34
N SER A 301 5.28 -9.23 18.22
CA SER A 301 4.35 -9.41 17.10
C SER A 301 4.46 -10.81 16.48
N HIS A 302 5.68 -11.35 16.36
CA HIS A 302 5.87 -12.72 15.90
C HIS A 302 5.22 -13.74 16.85
N GLU A 303 5.38 -13.58 18.18
CA GLU A 303 4.70 -14.46 19.15
C GLU A 303 3.17 -14.33 19.09
N TRP A 304 2.63 -13.12 18.89
CA TRP A 304 1.20 -12.91 18.78
C TRP A 304 0.57 -13.76 17.68
N TRP A 305 1.19 -13.82 16.49
CA TRP A 305 0.70 -14.65 15.39
C TRP A 305 0.61 -16.13 15.75
N LEU A 306 1.63 -16.66 16.42
CA LEU A 306 1.74 -18.09 16.76
C LEU A 306 0.94 -18.48 18.01
N THR A 307 0.46 -17.51 18.81
CA THR A 307 -0.24 -17.79 20.08
C THR A 307 -1.70 -17.35 20.07
N VAL A 308 -2.03 -16.32 19.28
CA VAL A 308 -3.40 -15.76 19.18
C VAL A 308 -4.02 -16.09 17.83
N SER A 309 -3.22 -16.11 16.75
CA SER A 309 -3.69 -16.37 15.39
C SER A 309 -3.51 -17.83 14.94
N ASP A 310 -3.25 -18.75 15.87
CA ASP A 310 -3.23 -20.21 15.67
C ASP A 310 -4.31 -20.89 16.54
N PRO A 311 -5.58 -20.79 16.15
CA PRO A 311 -6.71 -21.27 16.95
C PRO A 311 -6.89 -22.80 16.96
N ASP A 312 -6.31 -23.56 16.03
CA ASP A 312 -6.32 -25.03 16.09
C ASP A 312 -5.04 -25.65 16.66
N GLY A 313 -4.01 -24.83 16.91
CA GLY A 313 -2.83 -25.18 17.69
C GLY A 313 -1.90 -26.13 16.94
N ASP A 314 -1.92 -26.11 15.62
CA ASP A 314 -1.05 -26.95 14.79
C ASP A 314 0.34 -26.32 14.54
N GLY A 315 0.55 -25.10 15.04
CA GLY A 315 1.79 -24.34 14.92
C GLY A 315 1.87 -23.48 13.66
N LEU A 316 0.82 -23.44 12.83
CA LEU A 316 0.71 -22.59 11.66
C LEU A 316 -0.38 -21.53 11.86
N ALA A 317 0.00 -20.27 11.71
CA ALA A 317 -0.93 -19.18 11.91
C ALA A 317 -1.95 -19.09 10.76
N GLU A 318 -3.15 -18.63 11.09
CA GLU A 318 -4.26 -18.36 10.19
C GLU A 318 -4.55 -16.86 10.12
N TYR A 319 -5.06 -16.41 8.98
CA TYR A 319 -5.78 -15.14 8.92
C TYR A 319 -7.19 -15.34 9.49
N LEU A 320 -7.50 -14.57 10.54
CA LEU A 320 -8.81 -14.59 11.19
C LEU A 320 -9.86 -13.69 10.52
N HIS A 321 -9.42 -12.82 9.62
CA HIS A 321 -10.26 -11.87 8.89
C HIS A 321 -9.64 -11.58 7.52
N PRO A 322 -10.43 -11.40 6.44
CA PRO A 322 -9.92 -11.11 5.10
C PRO A 322 -8.96 -9.93 5.04
N TYR A 323 -9.31 -8.82 5.71
CA TYR A 323 -8.47 -7.63 5.75
C TYR A 323 -7.08 -7.90 6.35
N SER A 324 -6.94 -8.88 7.24
CA SER A 324 -5.64 -9.23 7.82
C SER A 324 -4.66 -9.82 6.80
N SER A 325 -5.16 -10.35 5.68
CA SER A 325 -4.34 -10.81 4.57
C SER A 325 -3.92 -9.70 3.61
N GLY A 326 -4.68 -8.59 3.57
CA GLY A 326 -4.58 -7.58 2.52
C GLY A 326 -5.16 -8.04 1.16
N LEU A 327 -5.84 -9.19 1.11
CA LEU A 327 -6.37 -9.84 -0.10
C LEU A 327 -7.90 -9.88 -0.09
N ASP A 328 -8.53 -8.74 0.18
CA ASP A 328 -9.90 -8.63 0.71
C ASP A 328 -10.98 -9.38 -0.08
N ASP A 329 -10.95 -9.37 -1.41
CA ASP A 329 -11.93 -10.05 -2.28
C ASP A 329 -11.37 -11.29 -3.01
N SER A 330 -10.21 -11.79 -2.56
CA SER A 330 -9.59 -13.00 -3.09
C SER A 330 -10.54 -14.21 -3.01
N PRO A 331 -10.53 -15.11 -4.01
CA PRO A 331 -11.42 -16.28 -4.00
C PRO A 331 -11.20 -17.23 -2.82
N ILE A 332 -10.05 -17.14 -2.13
CA ILE A 332 -9.81 -17.93 -0.91
C ILE A 332 -10.87 -17.68 0.17
N TRP A 333 -11.48 -16.49 0.18
CA TRP A 333 -12.51 -16.07 1.15
C TRP A 333 -13.92 -16.52 0.80
N ASP A 334 -14.14 -17.07 -0.40
CA ASP A 334 -15.44 -17.62 -0.83
C ASP A 334 -15.82 -18.85 0.00
N HIS A 335 -14.84 -19.48 0.66
CA HIS A 335 -14.95 -20.71 1.43
C HIS A 335 -15.08 -20.50 2.95
N GLY A 336 -14.89 -19.28 3.45
CA GLY A 336 -15.02 -18.99 4.87
C GLY A 336 -14.27 -17.73 5.32
N PRO A 337 -14.54 -17.24 6.53
CA PRO A 337 -13.92 -16.02 7.06
C PRO A 337 -12.49 -16.23 7.59
N ARG A 338 -12.06 -17.49 7.72
CA ARG A 338 -10.74 -17.89 8.18
C ARG A 338 -10.03 -18.65 7.09
N ALA A 339 -8.77 -18.32 6.87
CA ALA A 339 -7.96 -19.02 5.90
C ALA A 339 -6.52 -19.14 6.37
N GLU A 340 -5.90 -20.23 5.97
CA GLU A 340 -4.50 -20.51 6.19
C GLU A 340 -3.78 -20.68 4.84
N PRO A 341 -3.58 -19.56 4.13
CA PRO A 341 -2.80 -19.58 2.91
C PRO A 341 -1.29 -19.71 3.25
N PRO A 342 -0.50 -20.32 2.36
CA PRO A 342 0.91 -20.62 2.62
C PRO A 342 1.80 -19.37 2.75
N ASP A 343 1.35 -18.21 2.30
CA ASP A 343 2.09 -16.95 2.37
C ASP A 343 2.27 -16.45 3.81
N LEU A 344 1.22 -16.50 4.66
CA LEU A 344 1.30 -16.05 6.05
C LEU A 344 2.46 -16.71 6.82
N ASN A 345 2.51 -18.04 6.79
CA ASN A 345 3.55 -18.82 7.46
C ASN A 345 4.91 -18.68 6.76
N SER A 346 4.93 -18.36 5.46
CA SER A 346 6.16 -17.98 4.76
C SER A 346 6.70 -16.63 5.25
N TYR A 347 5.83 -15.66 5.51
CA TYR A 347 6.20 -14.37 6.10
C TYR A 347 6.69 -14.53 7.54
N LEU A 348 6.08 -15.41 8.34
CA LEU A 348 6.54 -15.69 9.70
C LEU A 348 7.92 -16.34 9.72
N ALA A 349 8.18 -17.31 8.83
CA ALA A 349 9.51 -17.88 8.66
C ALA A 349 10.54 -16.81 8.26
N LEU A 350 10.21 -15.93 7.31
CA LEU A 350 11.06 -14.81 6.93
C LEU A 350 11.27 -13.83 8.09
N GLN A 351 10.23 -13.52 8.87
CA GLN A 351 10.30 -12.60 10.00
C GLN A 351 11.21 -13.18 11.10
N ALA A 352 11.10 -14.47 11.41
CA ALA A 352 12.03 -15.15 12.32
C ALA A 352 13.47 -15.08 11.78
N ASP A 353 13.70 -15.33 10.49
CA ASP A 353 15.03 -15.18 9.90
C ASP A 353 15.61 -13.78 10.06
N ARG A 354 14.81 -12.75 9.75
CA ARG A 354 15.23 -11.34 9.84
C ARG A 354 15.41 -10.88 11.29
N LEU A 355 14.62 -11.39 12.23
CA LEU A 355 14.89 -11.21 13.67
C LEU A 355 16.24 -11.83 14.06
N GLY A 356 16.60 -12.97 13.46
CA GLY A 356 17.92 -13.57 13.62
C GLY A 356 19.05 -12.66 13.13
N ASP A 357 18.88 -12.01 11.98
CA ASP A 357 19.88 -11.09 11.43
C ASP A 357 19.98 -9.79 12.25
N ILE A 358 18.85 -9.27 12.74
CA ILE A 358 18.83 -8.12 13.66
C ILE A 358 19.54 -8.47 14.97
N ALA A 359 19.23 -9.63 15.57
CA ALA A 359 19.89 -10.10 16.78
C ALA A 359 21.40 -10.23 16.59
N GLU A 360 21.86 -10.77 15.46
CA GLU A 360 23.29 -10.87 15.14
C GLU A 360 23.94 -9.49 14.98
N ALA A 361 23.28 -8.55 14.29
CA ALA A 361 23.76 -7.17 14.15
C ALA A 361 23.85 -6.43 15.50
N LEU A 362 23.04 -6.82 16.48
CA LEU A 362 23.09 -6.33 17.87
C LEU A 362 24.06 -7.12 18.77
N GLY A 363 24.78 -8.11 18.24
CA GLY A 363 25.72 -8.96 18.99
C GLY A 363 25.07 -10.06 19.84
N ARG A 364 23.76 -10.30 19.69
CA ARG A 364 22.96 -11.28 20.44
C ARG A 364 23.00 -12.65 19.76
N THR A 365 24.18 -13.26 19.76
CA THR A 365 24.47 -14.47 18.94
C THR A 365 23.57 -15.68 19.30
N GLU A 366 23.25 -15.88 20.58
CA GLU A 366 22.38 -16.99 21.01
C GLU A 366 20.93 -16.79 20.55
N GLU A 367 20.40 -15.57 20.66
CA GLU A 367 19.07 -15.22 20.15
C GLU A 367 19.02 -15.34 18.63
N ALA A 368 20.07 -14.91 17.92
CA ALA A 368 20.18 -15.07 16.47
C ALA A 368 20.09 -16.54 16.04
N ALA A 369 20.80 -17.43 16.73
CA ALA A 369 20.75 -18.86 16.49
C ALA A 369 19.36 -19.46 16.79
N ALA A 370 18.72 -19.02 17.88
CA ALA A 370 17.37 -19.45 18.24
C ALA A 370 16.34 -19.05 17.18
N TRP A 371 16.39 -17.82 16.69
CA TRP A 371 15.50 -17.33 15.63
C TRP A 371 15.66 -18.11 14.32
N ARG A 372 16.90 -18.35 13.89
CA ARG A 372 17.19 -19.14 12.68
C ARG A 372 16.72 -20.59 12.79
N LYS A 373 16.80 -21.17 14.00
CA LYS A 373 16.26 -22.50 14.28
C LYS A 373 14.74 -22.49 14.17
N ARG A 374 14.05 -21.52 14.79
CA ARG A 374 12.59 -21.37 14.68
C ARG A 374 12.12 -21.20 13.23
N ALA A 375 12.82 -20.39 12.44
CA ALA A 375 12.51 -20.24 11.03
C ALA A 375 12.61 -21.57 10.27
N ALA A 376 13.65 -22.37 10.52
CA ALA A 376 13.81 -23.68 9.91
C ALA A 376 12.69 -24.65 10.31
N GLU A 377 12.39 -24.76 11.62
CA GLU A 377 11.33 -25.62 12.14
C GLU A 377 9.94 -25.21 11.61
N HIS A 378 9.68 -23.91 11.48
CA HIS A 378 8.41 -23.41 10.93
C HIS A 378 8.25 -23.74 9.44
N VAL A 379 9.35 -23.70 8.65
CA VAL A 379 9.33 -24.14 7.24
C VAL A 379 9.08 -25.64 7.13
N GLU A 380 9.66 -26.45 8.02
CA GLU A 380 9.39 -27.89 8.07
C GLU A 380 7.92 -28.18 8.35
N LEU A 381 7.31 -27.45 9.31
CA LEU A 381 5.87 -27.54 9.60
C LEU A 381 5.01 -27.12 8.40
N LEU A 382 5.33 -25.99 7.77
CA LEU A 382 4.62 -25.50 6.59
C LEU A 382 4.66 -26.53 5.44
N VAL A 383 5.82 -27.13 5.17
CA VAL A 383 5.96 -28.19 4.17
C VAL A 383 5.13 -29.41 4.56
N ALA A 384 5.27 -29.90 5.79
CA ALA A 384 4.54 -31.09 6.25
C ALA A 384 3.01 -30.90 6.22
N GLY A 385 2.53 -29.70 6.54
CA GLY A 385 1.12 -29.40 6.67
C GLY A 385 0.43 -28.92 5.39
N ARG A 386 1.14 -28.24 4.48
CA ARG A 386 0.51 -27.53 3.36
C ARG A 386 1.03 -27.93 1.97
N TRP A 387 2.08 -28.76 1.88
CA TRP A 387 2.53 -29.31 0.60
C TRP A 387 1.80 -30.62 0.28
N ASN A 388 1.03 -30.66 -0.82
CA ASN A 388 0.29 -31.87 -1.22
C ASN A 388 1.04 -32.77 -2.22
N GLY A 389 2.36 -32.57 -2.39
CA GLY A 389 3.16 -33.26 -3.41
C GLY A 389 3.16 -32.58 -4.78
N ARG A 390 2.29 -31.58 -5.01
CA ARG A 390 2.18 -30.84 -6.28
C ARG A 390 2.33 -29.34 -6.12
N ARG A 391 1.67 -28.76 -5.11
CA ARG A 391 1.63 -27.33 -4.79
C ARG A 391 1.47 -27.14 -3.28
N PHE A 392 1.73 -25.93 -2.80
CA PHE A 392 1.21 -25.53 -1.50
C PHE A 392 -0.28 -25.23 -1.60
N VAL A 393 -1.05 -25.55 -0.57
CA VAL A 393 -2.51 -25.38 -0.57
C VAL A 393 -2.95 -24.39 0.49
N THR A 394 -3.99 -23.64 0.18
CA THR A 394 -4.72 -22.83 1.14
C THR A 394 -5.81 -23.68 1.79
N LEU A 395 -5.88 -23.66 3.12
CA LEU A 395 -6.98 -24.27 3.86
C LEU A 395 -7.92 -23.17 4.34
N ALA A 396 -9.16 -23.16 3.84
CA ALA A 396 -10.21 -22.29 4.34
C ALA A 396 -11.02 -23.01 5.42
N LYS A 397 -11.38 -22.28 6.47
CA LYS A 397 -12.08 -22.82 7.65
C LYS A 397 -13.41 -22.07 7.81
N SER A 398 -14.53 -22.79 7.69
CA SER A 398 -15.86 -22.18 7.87
C SER A 398 -16.06 -21.72 9.32
N ALA A 399 -16.84 -20.66 9.55
CA ALA A 399 -17.20 -20.25 10.90
C ALA A 399 -17.94 -21.38 11.65
N SER A 400 -17.42 -21.74 12.82
CA SER A 400 -18.23 -22.33 13.89
C SER A 400 -18.62 -21.22 14.88
N GLY A 401 -19.49 -21.48 15.84
CA GLY A 401 -19.94 -20.46 16.80
C GLY A 401 -18.79 -19.78 17.55
N PRO A 402 -19.05 -18.70 18.32
CA PRO A 402 -18.06 -17.73 18.84
C PRO A 402 -16.91 -18.29 19.71
N SER A 403 -16.96 -19.57 20.05
CA SER A 403 -16.00 -20.27 20.92
C SER A 403 -15.82 -21.76 20.54
N GLY A 404 -16.23 -22.15 19.33
CA GLY A 404 -16.12 -23.53 18.83
C GLY A 404 -14.86 -23.76 17.98
N PRO A 405 -14.40 -25.02 17.84
CA PRO A 405 -13.34 -25.35 16.88
C PRO A 405 -13.79 -24.99 15.46
N ALA A 406 -12.87 -24.60 14.58
CA ALA A 406 -13.15 -24.34 13.16
C ALA A 406 -14.15 -25.34 12.57
N GLY A 407 -15.11 -24.84 11.76
CA GLY A 407 -16.08 -25.70 11.09
C GLY A 407 -15.43 -26.58 10.02
N ALA A 408 -16.14 -26.87 8.93
CA ALA A 408 -15.56 -27.66 7.85
C ALA A 408 -14.27 -27.00 7.31
N VAL A 409 -13.20 -27.79 7.21
CA VAL A 409 -11.94 -27.39 6.56
C VAL A 409 -12.06 -27.74 5.08
N THR A 410 -11.77 -26.75 4.22
CA THR A 410 -11.83 -26.89 2.76
C THR A 410 -10.46 -26.57 2.18
N GLU A 411 -9.89 -27.50 1.42
CA GLU A 411 -8.75 -27.17 0.54
C GLU A 411 -9.28 -26.30 -0.61
N VAL A 412 -8.77 -25.08 -0.74
CA VAL A 412 -9.18 -24.15 -1.78
C VAL A 412 -8.62 -24.63 -3.12
N ALA A 413 -9.52 -24.79 -4.11
CA ALA A 413 -9.13 -25.25 -5.44
C ALA A 413 -8.40 -24.16 -6.23
N THR A 414 -8.88 -22.92 -6.13
CA THR A 414 -8.42 -21.74 -6.87
C THR A 414 -6.90 -21.56 -6.81
N ARG A 415 -6.28 -21.37 -7.97
CA ARG A 415 -4.84 -21.10 -8.11
C ARG A 415 -4.56 -19.62 -7.88
N THR A 416 -3.78 -19.30 -6.86
CA THR A 416 -3.29 -17.95 -6.57
C THR A 416 -1.77 -17.98 -6.42
N PRO A 417 -1.05 -16.87 -6.66
CA PRO A 417 0.40 -16.84 -6.49
C PRO A 417 0.85 -17.02 -5.04
N LEU A 418 -0.08 -17.06 -4.07
CA LEU A 418 0.23 -17.36 -2.67
C LEU A 418 0.91 -18.72 -2.53
N GLU A 419 0.51 -19.70 -3.35
CA GLU A 419 1.12 -21.05 -3.35
C GLU A 419 2.61 -21.05 -3.73
N LEU A 420 3.11 -19.95 -4.30
CA LEU A 420 4.50 -19.75 -4.72
C LEU A 420 5.33 -19.00 -3.67
N LEU A 421 4.68 -18.29 -2.73
CA LEU A 421 5.35 -17.47 -1.72
C LEU A 421 6.21 -18.24 -0.69
N PRO A 422 6.09 -19.57 -0.51
CA PRO A 422 7.10 -20.34 0.23
C PRO A 422 8.53 -20.22 -0.32
N LEU A 423 8.73 -19.80 -1.58
CA LEU A 423 10.05 -19.43 -2.11
C LEU A 423 10.72 -18.30 -1.30
N LEU A 424 9.93 -17.44 -0.65
CA LEU A 424 10.41 -16.35 0.18
C LEU A 424 11.25 -16.83 1.37
N THR A 425 11.01 -18.07 1.84
CA THR A 425 11.75 -18.64 2.96
C THR A 425 13.23 -18.84 2.63
N GLY A 426 13.56 -19.19 1.37
CA GLY A 426 14.90 -19.59 0.95
C GLY A 426 15.37 -20.91 1.59
N ARG A 427 14.47 -21.67 2.22
CA ARG A 427 14.76 -22.86 3.04
C ARG A 427 14.10 -24.15 2.53
N LEU A 428 13.33 -24.06 1.45
CA LEU A 428 12.65 -25.21 0.88
C LEU A 428 13.64 -26.25 0.35
N PRO A 429 13.30 -27.55 0.43
CA PRO A 429 13.99 -28.58 -0.35
C PRO A 429 14.06 -28.21 -1.83
N GLY A 430 15.21 -28.43 -2.47
CA GLY A 430 15.46 -27.99 -3.84
C GLY A 430 14.45 -28.52 -4.87
N GLU A 431 13.91 -29.72 -4.65
CA GLU A 431 12.86 -30.31 -5.48
C GLU A 431 11.52 -29.56 -5.39
N ILE A 432 11.15 -29.09 -4.18
CA ILE A 432 9.93 -28.31 -3.95
C ILE A 432 10.11 -26.92 -4.56
N ALA A 433 11.23 -26.25 -4.28
CA ALA A 433 11.52 -24.94 -4.85
C ALA A 433 11.53 -24.98 -6.39
N GLY A 434 12.18 -25.99 -6.98
CA GLY A 434 12.20 -26.18 -8.43
C GLY A 434 10.82 -26.43 -9.02
N ARG A 435 9.94 -27.14 -8.29
CA ARG A 435 8.55 -27.34 -8.69
C ARG A 435 7.74 -26.04 -8.66
N LEU A 436 7.89 -25.21 -7.63
CA LEU A 436 7.23 -23.91 -7.56
C LEU A 436 7.68 -22.97 -8.68
N VAL A 437 8.98 -22.95 -8.99
CA VAL A 437 9.49 -22.15 -10.11
C VAL A 437 8.98 -22.66 -11.45
N ALA A 438 8.92 -23.98 -11.65
CA ALA A 438 8.33 -24.55 -12.86
C ALA A 438 6.84 -24.20 -13.01
N ASP A 439 6.12 -24.14 -11.90
CA ASP A 439 4.70 -23.78 -11.87
C ASP A 439 4.49 -22.27 -12.11
N LEU A 440 5.31 -21.40 -11.52
CA LEU A 440 5.37 -19.97 -11.83
C LEU A 440 5.59 -19.72 -13.33
N LEU A 441 6.50 -20.47 -13.95
CA LEU A 441 6.85 -20.35 -15.37
C LEU A 441 5.84 -21.02 -16.32
N SER A 442 4.78 -21.62 -15.79
CA SER A 442 3.73 -22.24 -16.59
C SER A 442 2.79 -21.19 -17.21
N PRO A 443 1.99 -21.55 -18.23
CA PRO A 443 0.98 -20.64 -18.80
C PRO A 443 -0.05 -20.12 -17.79
N SER A 444 -0.23 -20.79 -16.64
CA SER A 444 -1.13 -20.37 -15.56
C SER A 444 -0.71 -19.03 -14.94
N PHE A 445 0.60 -18.76 -14.85
CA PHE A 445 1.12 -17.56 -14.18
C PHE A 445 2.05 -16.71 -15.05
N TRP A 446 2.73 -17.32 -16.03
CA TRP A 446 3.77 -16.69 -16.84
C TRP A 446 3.28 -16.12 -18.19
N GLY A 447 2.21 -15.33 -18.12
CA GLY A 447 1.68 -14.60 -19.27
C GLY A 447 2.60 -13.48 -19.76
N GLU A 448 2.06 -12.62 -20.64
CA GLU A 448 2.79 -11.43 -21.13
C GLU A 448 3.17 -10.48 -19.99
N ARG A 449 2.23 -10.28 -19.05
CA ARG A 449 2.38 -9.47 -17.83
C ARG A 449 2.15 -10.34 -16.59
N PRO A 450 3.17 -11.07 -16.14
CA PRO A 450 3.09 -11.87 -14.92
C PRO A 450 3.23 -10.98 -13.66
N VAL A 451 2.74 -11.35 -12.49
CA VAL A 451 2.00 -12.58 -12.14
C VAL A 451 0.57 -12.18 -11.75
N PRO A 452 -0.48 -12.78 -12.33
CA PRO A 452 -1.85 -12.46 -11.95
C PRO A 452 -2.17 -13.00 -10.55
N THR A 453 -3.08 -12.34 -9.84
CA THR A 453 -3.50 -12.75 -8.48
C THR A 453 -4.38 -14.00 -8.45
N VAL A 454 -4.90 -14.41 -9.60
CA VAL A 454 -5.50 -15.72 -9.86
C VAL A 454 -4.92 -16.24 -11.19
N ALA A 455 -4.63 -17.53 -11.29
CA ALA A 455 -4.04 -18.08 -12.51
C ALA A 455 -4.92 -17.85 -13.74
N PHE A 456 -4.31 -17.62 -14.91
CA PHE A 456 -5.01 -17.32 -16.16
C PHE A 456 -5.99 -18.42 -16.61
N ASP A 457 -5.75 -19.67 -16.24
CA ASP A 457 -6.58 -20.82 -16.60
C ASP A 457 -7.56 -21.24 -15.49
N ASP A 458 -7.63 -20.47 -14.40
CA ASP A 458 -8.57 -20.72 -13.32
C ASP A 458 -9.95 -20.08 -13.62
N PRO A 459 -11.07 -20.77 -13.34
CA PRO A 459 -12.42 -20.22 -13.57
C PRO A 459 -12.73 -18.95 -12.76
N ASP A 460 -12.04 -18.68 -11.65
CA ASP A 460 -12.26 -17.48 -10.83
C ASP A 460 -11.49 -16.24 -11.36
N PHE A 461 -10.74 -16.39 -12.46
CA PHE A 461 -9.96 -15.30 -13.04
C PHE A 461 -10.83 -14.21 -13.64
N ASP A 462 -10.68 -12.99 -13.12
CA ASP A 462 -11.24 -11.76 -13.67
C ASP A 462 -10.13 -10.69 -13.71
N PRO A 463 -9.73 -10.23 -14.91
CA PRO A 463 -8.59 -9.31 -15.07
C PRO A 463 -8.84 -7.89 -14.56
N ASP A 464 -10.07 -7.53 -14.16
CA ASP A 464 -10.45 -6.21 -13.66
C ASP A 464 -10.94 -6.23 -12.20
N ALA A 465 -11.15 -7.41 -11.61
CA ALA A 465 -11.56 -7.55 -10.22
C ALA A 465 -10.34 -7.72 -9.29
N MET A 466 -9.92 -6.62 -8.66
CA MET A 466 -8.98 -6.51 -7.53
C MET A 466 -8.07 -7.75 -7.26
N TRP A 467 -8.40 -8.66 -6.34
CA TRP A 467 -7.56 -9.85 -6.02
C TRP A 467 -7.94 -11.13 -6.79
N ARG A 468 -8.74 -11.00 -7.85
CA ARG A 468 -9.23 -12.12 -8.67
C ARG A 468 -8.54 -12.23 -10.04
N GLY A 469 -7.43 -11.55 -10.26
CA GLY A 469 -6.75 -11.61 -11.56
C GLY A 469 -5.73 -10.50 -11.84
N PRO A 470 -5.96 -9.23 -11.46
CA PRO A 470 -4.98 -8.17 -11.65
C PRO A 470 -3.57 -8.49 -11.16
N VAL A 471 -2.57 -7.84 -11.75
CA VAL A 471 -1.17 -7.89 -11.31
C VAL A 471 -0.94 -6.80 -10.27
N TRP A 472 -0.32 -7.19 -9.15
CA TRP A 472 0.00 -6.30 -8.04
C TRP A 472 1.50 -6.23 -7.82
N LEU A 473 2.02 -5.01 -7.67
CA LEU A 473 3.47 -4.79 -7.62
C LEU A 473 4.11 -5.37 -6.35
N ASN A 474 3.41 -5.31 -5.22
CA ASN A 474 3.85 -5.94 -3.97
C ASN A 474 3.96 -7.46 -4.08
N VAL A 475 3.02 -8.14 -4.75
CA VAL A 475 3.10 -9.59 -4.99
C VAL A 475 4.30 -9.92 -5.87
N ASN A 476 4.45 -9.24 -7.01
CA ASN A 476 5.61 -9.43 -7.88
C ASN A 476 6.92 -9.17 -7.13
N TYR A 477 6.99 -8.12 -6.32
CA TYR A 477 8.17 -7.78 -5.53
C TYR A 477 8.54 -8.92 -4.56
N LEU A 478 7.58 -9.45 -3.81
CA LEU A 478 7.82 -10.55 -2.87
C LEU A 478 8.21 -11.85 -3.59
N LEU A 479 7.64 -12.13 -4.76
CA LEU A 479 8.06 -13.25 -5.60
C LEU A 479 9.49 -13.06 -6.13
N ILE A 480 9.87 -11.85 -6.56
CA ILE A 480 11.25 -11.53 -6.97
C ILE A 480 12.21 -11.78 -5.80
N GLU A 481 11.88 -11.31 -4.60
CA GLU A 481 12.68 -11.55 -3.39
C GLU A 481 12.80 -13.06 -3.10
N GLY A 482 11.70 -13.81 -3.17
CA GLY A 482 11.70 -15.25 -2.94
C GLY A 482 12.48 -16.03 -3.98
N LEU A 483 12.39 -15.66 -5.25
CA LEU A 483 13.19 -16.25 -6.33
C LEU A 483 14.69 -16.03 -6.08
N ARG A 484 15.10 -14.81 -5.69
CA ARG A 484 16.50 -14.52 -5.35
C ARG A 484 16.95 -15.33 -4.13
N ARG A 485 16.17 -15.35 -3.05
CA ARG A 485 16.47 -16.10 -1.82
C ARG A 485 16.53 -17.62 -2.05
N SER A 486 15.77 -18.13 -3.00
CA SER A 486 15.76 -19.54 -3.39
C SER A 486 16.77 -19.91 -4.49
N GLY A 487 17.62 -18.97 -4.93
CA GLY A 487 18.69 -19.24 -5.89
C GLY A 487 18.30 -19.17 -7.38
N TYR A 488 17.13 -18.62 -7.70
CA TYR A 488 16.60 -18.48 -9.07
C TYR A 488 16.73 -17.03 -9.58
N ALA A 489 17.94 -16.50 -9.56
CA ALA A 489 18.22 -15.10 -9.90
C ALA A 489 17.77 -14.70 -11.32
N GLU A 490 18.00 -15.56 -12.32
CA GLU A 490 17.63 -15.27 -13.71
C GLU A 490 16.10 -15.10 -13.90
N VAL A 491 15.30 -15.91 -13.19
CA VAL A 491 13.84 -15.79 -13.21
C VAL A 491 13.40 -14.52 -12.47
N ALA A 492 14.08 -14.18 -11.37
CA ALA A 492 13.84 -12.95 -10.64
C ALA A 492 14.15 -11.70 -11.49
N ASP A 493 15.24 -11.73 -12.26
CA ASP A 493 15.65 -10.64 -13.16
C ASP A 493 14.64 -10.45 -14.29
N GLU A 494 14.14 -11.54 -14.89
CA GLU A 494 13.11 -11.47 -15.92
C GLU A 494 11.76 -10.96 -15.36
N LEU A 495 11.34 -11.41 -14.17
CA LEU A 495 10.13 -10.90 -13.52
C LEU A 495 10.27 -9.40 -13.18
N THR A 496 11.45 -8.98 -12.71
CA THR A 496 11.77 -7.57 -12.43
C THR A 496 11.61 -6.74 -13.70
N ARG A 497 12.24 -7.15 -14.80
CA ARG A 497 12.17 -6.46 -16.08
C ARG A 497 10.72 -6.33 -16.58
N ARG A 498 9.96 -7.43 -16.61
CA ARG A 498 8.55 -7.39 -17.05
C ARG A 498 7.66 -6.53 -16.15
N THR A 499 7.93 -6.52 -14.85
CA THR A 499 7.22 -5.68 -13.89
C THR A 499 7.49 -4.19 -14.16
N LEU A 500 8.77 -3.82 -14.34
CA LEU A 500 9.16 -2.45 -14.68
C LEU A 500 8.58 -2.00 -16.03
N ASP A 501 8.65 -2.86 -17.05
CA ASP A 501 8.09 -2.58 -18.37
C ASP A 501 6.58 -2.33 -18.32
N MET A 502 5.83 -3.17 -17.59
CA MET A 502 4.39 -3.01 -17.40
C MET A 502 4.05 -1.66 -16.74
N VAL A 503 4.72 -1.30 -15.65
CA VAL A 503 4.45 -0.04 -14.95
C VAL A 503 4.87 1.17 -15.80
N ASN A 504 6.00 1.07 -16.51
CA ASN A 504 6.50 2.14 -17.36
C ASN A 504 5.52 2.44 -18.51
N ALA A 505 5.03 1.39 -19.17
CA ALA A 505 4.08 1.48 -20.29
C ALA A 505 2.62 1.73 -19.87
N GLY A 506 2.22 1.36 -18.65
CA GLY A 506 0.82 1.33 -18.20
C GLY A 506 0.15 2.69 -18.01
N GLY A 507 0.87 3.81 -18.17
CA GLY A 507 0.29 5.16 -18.17
C GLY A 507 0.09 5.80 -16.79
N GLY A 508 0.38 5.10 -15.69
CA GLY A 508 0.24 5.63 -14.34
C GLY A 508 0.73 4.68 -13.26
N LEU A 509 0.66 5.15 -12.01
CA LEU A 509 0.95 4.35 -10.82
C LEU A 509 -0.36 4.02 -10.14
N TYR A 510 -0.80 2.79 -10.39
CA TYR A 510 -2.06 2.29 -9.91
C TYR A 510 -1.84 1.31 -8.76
N GLU A 511 -2.90 1.01 -8.05
CA GLU A 511 -2.93 -0.05 -7.04
C GLU A 511 -2.61 -1.41 -7.68
N TYR A 512 -3.20 -1.69 -8.86
CA TYR A 512 -3.03 -2.90 -9.65
C TYR A 512 -3.29 -2.67 -11.15
N TRP A 513 -2.82 -3.60 -11.99
CA TRP A 513 -2.91 -3.55 -13.45
C TRP A 513 -3.65 -4.75 -14.03
N ASN A 514 -4.38 -4.51 -15.12
CA ASN A 514 -5.02 -5.59 -15.86
C ASN A 514 -3.94 -6.41 -16.60
N PRO A 515 -3.78 -7.72 -16.32
CA PRO A 515 -2.69 -8.53 -16.89
C PRO A 515 -2.81 -8.72 -18.41
N LEU A 516 -4.02 -8.62 -18.97
CA LEU A 516 -4.24 -8.83 -20.40
C LEU A 516 -3.87 -7.60 -21.22
N THR A 517 -4.09 -6.41 -20.68
CA THR A 517 -3.89 -5.15 -21.41
C THR A 517 -2.70 -4.32 -20.94
N GLY A 518 -2.26 -4.50 -19.69
CA GLY A 518 -1.27 -3.64 -19.03
C GLY A 518 -1.80 -2.26 -18.65
N ALA A 519 -3.10 -1.99 -18.87
CA ALA A 519 -3.73 -0.74 -18.48
C ALA A 519 -4.15 -0.76 -17.00
N ARG A 520 -4.57 0.42 -16.51
CA ARG A 520 -5.29 0.55 -15.25
C ARG A 520 -6.51 -0.40 -15.24
N ALA A 521 -6.59 -1.29 -14.26
CA ALA A 521 -7.80 -2.08 -14.06
C ALA A 521 -8.97 -1.18 -13.62
N ALA A 522 -10.20 -1.56 -13.95
CA ALA A 522 -11.38 -0.69 -13.85
C ALA A 522 -11.56 0.03 -12.51
N ARG A 523 -11.25 -0.64 -11.39
CA ARG A 523 -11.41 -0.10 -10.02
C ARG A 523 -10.10 0.29 -9.33
N ALA A 524 -8.96 0.15 -10.00
CA ALA A 524 -7.66 0.41 -9.39
C ALA A 524 -7.52 1.88 -9.00
N THR A 525 -7.08 2.13 -7.77
CA THR A 525 -6.80 3.48 -7.29
C THR A 525 -5.57 4.04 -8.00
N SER A 526 -5.55 5.35 -8.28
CA SER A 526 -4.40 6.04 -8.91
C SER A 526 -3.54 6.77 -7.89
N GLY A 527 -2.28 7.04 -8.25
CA GLY A 527 -1.33 7.71 -7.37
C GLY A 527 -0.97 6.86 -6.15
N PHE A 528 -0.78 5.54 -6.37
CA PHE A 528 -0.65 4.59 -5.28
C PHE A 528 0.78 4.48 -4.71
N GLY A 529 0.88 4.49 -3.39
CA GLY A 529 2.11 4.65 -2.64
C GLY A 529 3.05 3.45 -2.75
N TRP A 530 2.59 2.21 -2.51
CA TRP A 530 3.51 1.06 -2.64
C TRP A 530 3.98 0.90 -4.08
N SER A 531 3.14 1.23 -5.06
CA SER A 531 3.48 1.01 -6.47
C SER A 531 4.58 1.96 -6.86
N SER A 532 4.52 3.17 -6.32
CA SER A 532 5.58 4.17 -6.43
C SER A 532 6.86 3.72 -5.73
N ALA A 533 6.77 3.28 -4.46
CA ALA A 533 7.91 2.86 -3.67
C ALA A 533 8.65 1.65 -4.27
N LEU A 534 7.91 0.62 -4.65
CA LEU A 534 8.47 -0.62 -5.17
C LEU A 534 8.98 -0.46 -6.61
N PHE A 535 8.33 0.37 -7.44
CA PHE A 535 8.87 0.71 -8.75
C PHE A 535 10.24 1.38 -8.62
N LEU A 536 10.37 2.36 -7.72
CA LEU A 536 11.64 3.05 -7.47
C LEU A 536 12.73 2.11 -6.97
N ASP A 537 12.39 1.21 -6.04
CA ASP A 537 13.34 0.24 -5.51
C ASP A 537 13.85 -0.74 -6.58
N LEU A 538 12.93 -1.31 -7.37
CA LEU A 538 13.30 -2.20 -8.46
C LEU A 538 14.10 -1.49 -9.56
N ALA A 539 13.69 -0.27 -9.93
CA ALA A 539 14.35 0.53 -10.96
C ALA A 539 15.75 1.00 -10.53
N SER A 540 15.94 1.37 -9.25
CA SER A 540 17.25 1.78 -8.75
C SER A 540 18.23 0.61 -8.68
N GLY A 541 17.73 -0.61 -8.44
CA GLY A 541 18.52 -1.84 -8.55
C GLY A 541 19.00 -2.18 -9.98
N GLN A 542 18.51 -1.47 -11.00
CA GLN A 542 18.96 -1.63 -12.40
C GLN A 542 20.00 -0.57 -12.83
N ALA A 543 20.34 0.38 -11.96
CA ALA A 543 21.14 1.56 -12.27
C ALA A 543 22.66 1.31 -12.31
#